data_AF-A0A957DZD4-F1
#
_entry.id   AF-A0A957DZD4-F1
#
_cell.length_a   1.000
_cell.length_b   1.000
_cell.length_c   1.000
_cell.angle_alpha   90.00
_cell.angle_beta   90.00
_cell.angle_gamma   90.00
#
_symmetry.space_group_name_H-M   'P 1'
#
loop_
_entity.id
_entity.type
_entity.pdbx_description
1 polymer ?
#
loop_
_entity_poly.entity_id
_entity_poly.type
_entity_poly.pdbx_seq_one_letter_code
_entity_poly.pdbx_strand_id
1 'polypeptide(L)'
;FFVIGLLVSVWRWKRPSFTFVLLWFAIGILPSLITGPTANTTRNLAALVPTFILPAIGFGTAVHWLKTKINPLPNWLPAAAAAVWLLFAGWRSVSDYFITWANNPDVRGAYQVNLVETLATLGANVSNDAVLLSTVYPGPAHDPSIALVLSGTQPAWRWVDARWALVAPAGQSSLAMIPTSTPPHPLFAQWLEPRQTIQMRPDDLDPSFTEYWLDAGQLQALGEETAVANFNNALTLHHAEWLNPVAPGETAELLLVWRVNDPEKVGPIVPPAFTTDVVIFTQLLDASGVPFAQRDSLEAPSWDWQRGDLIAQIHSIFVPPETVPGNYQAIVGIYDRLSGDRLPVLANSGEIVGDFTAVSPLEIRQ
;
A
#
# COMPACT_ATOMS: atom_id res chain seq x y z
N PHE A 1 -19.47 -17.13 -32.05
CA PHE A 1 -18.61 -18.12 -32.73
C PHE A 1 -17.89 -19.09 -31.80
N PHE A 2 -17.38 -18.65 -30.64
CA PHE A 2 -16.70 -19.53 -29.66
C PHE A 2 -17.46 -20.84 -29.37
N VAL A 3 -18.72 -20.74 -28.94
CA VAL A 3 -19.56 -21.91 -28.60
C VAL A 3 -19.75 -22.86 -29.78
N ILE A 4 -19.96 -22.33 -30.99
CA ILE A 4 -20.05 -23.14 -32.22
C ILE A 4 -18.72 -23.89 -32.44
N GLY A 5 -17.59 -23.21 -32.31
CA GLY A 5 -16.28 -23.83 -32.43
C GLY A 5 -16.04 -24.93 -31.40
N LEU A 6 -16.44 -24.70 -30.15
CA LEU A 6 -16.36 -25.68 -29.08
C LEU A 6 -17.21 -26.92 -29.39
N LEU A 7 -18.49 -26.73 -29.73
CA LEU A 7 -19.40 -27.82 -30.09
C LEU A 7 -18.91 -28.60 -31.33
N VAL A 8 -18.41 -27.91 -32.35
CA VAL A 8 -17.84 -28.55 -33.55
C VAL A 8 -16.60 -29.35 -33.20
N SER A 9 -15.74 -28.83 -32.33
CA SER A 9 -14.54 -29.52 -31.88
C SER A 9 -14.89 -30.79 -31.09
N VAL A 10 -15.92 -30.71 -30.22
CA VAL A 10 -16.44 -31.87 -29.48
C VAL A 10 -17.09 -32.88 -30.42
N TRP A 11 -17.90 -32.44 -31.37
CA TRP A 11 -18.55 -33.35 -32.34
C TRP A 11 -17.54 -34.04 -33.26
N ARG A 12 -16.48 -33.32 -33.66
CA ARG A 12 -15.40 -33.83 -34.53
C ARG A 12 -14.18 -34.32 -33.76
N TRP A 13 -14.31 -34.66 -32.48
CA TRP A 13 -13.21 -35.06 -31.59
C TRP A 13 -12.37 -36.25 -32.07
N LYS A 14 -12.86 -37.08 -33.01
CA LYS A 14 -12.06 -38.16 -33.63
C LYS A 14 -10.96 -37.65 -34.56
N ARG A 15 -10.99 -36.37 -34.97
CA ARG A 15 -9.95 -35.73 -35.76
C ARG A 15 -8.91 -35.11 -34.81
N PRO A 16 -7.62 -35.52 -34.87
CA PRO A 16 -6.61 -35.13 -33.89
C PRO A 16 -6.47 -33.61 -33.67
N SER A 17 -6.67 -32.79 -34.70
CA SER A 17 -6.58 -31.33 -34.60
C SER A 17 -7.65 -30.72 -33.67
N PHE A 18 -8.88 -31.23 -33.71
CA PHE A 18 -9.95 -30.75 -32.82
C PHE A 18 -9.76 -31.27 -31.39
N THR A 19 -9.30 -32.52 -31.24
CA THR A 19 -8.94 -33.09 -29.93
C THR A 19 -7.84 -32.27 -29.27
N PHE A 20 -6.80 -31.90 -30.03
CA PHE A 20 -5.69 -31.11 -29.53
C PHE A 20 -6.14 -29.75 -29.01
N VAL A 21 -6.98 -29.02 -29.76
CA VAL A 21 -7.51 -27.72 -29.31
C VAL A 21 -8.33 -27.84 -28.03
N LEU A 22 -9.14 -28.91 -27.90
CA LEU A 22 -9.91 -29.17 -26.68
C LEU A 22 -9.03 -29.51 -25.47
N LEU A 23 -8.04 -30.38 -25.64
CA LEU A 23 -7.09 -30.72 -24.59
C LEU A 23 -6.25 -29.52 -24.18
N TRP A 24 -5.77 -28.75 -25.15
CA TRP A 24 -5.04 -27.51 -24.89
C TRP A 24 -5.89 -26.52 -24.11
N PHE A 25 -7.14 -26.30 -24.51
CA PHE A 25 -8.05 -25.43 -23.77
C PHE A 25 -8.26 -25.94 -22.33
N ALA A 26 -8.57 -27.23 -22.16
CA ALA A 26 -8.83 -27.83 -20.86
C ALA A 26 -7.62 -27.76 -19.91
N ILE A 27 -6.44 -28.16 -20.39
CA ILE A 27 -5.20 -28.09 -19.62
C ILE A 27 -4.85 -26.63 -19.30
N GLY A 28 -5.07 -25.72 -20.25
CA GLY A 28 -4.74 -24.31 -20.08
C GLY A 28 -5.62 -23.58 -19.06
N ILE A 29 -6.88 -23.99 -18.86
CA ILE A 29 -7.78 -23.38 -17.87
C ILE A 29 -7.71 -24.06 -16.48
N LEU A 30 -7.18 -25.28 -16.42
CA LEU A 30 -7.21 -26.12 -15.22
C LEU A 30 -6.55 -25.47 -13.99
N PRO A 31 -5.39 -24.78 -14.09
CA PRO A 31 -4.77 -24.14 -12.93
C PRO A 31 -5.68 -23.14 -12.24
N SER A 32 -6.39 -22.29 -13.00
CA SER A 32 -7.33 -21.32 -12.41
C SER A 32 -8.60 -21.96 -11.86
N LEU A 33 -9.07 -23.08 -12.45
CA LEU A 33 -10.21 -23.83 -11.90
C LEU A 33 -9.89 -24.45 -10.53
N ILE A 34 -8.64 -24.88 -10.32
CA ILE A 34 -8.19 -25.48 -9.05
C ILE A 34 -7.88 -24.40 -8.00
N THR A 35 -7.20 -23.32 -8.41
CA THR A 35 -6.61 -22.34 -7.49
C THR A 35 -7.45 -21.07 -7.30
N GLY A 36 -8.60 -20.98 -7.96
CA GLY A 36 -9.51 -19.85 -7.86
C GLY A 36 -9.09 -18.62 -8.70
N PRO A 37 -9.91 -17.56 -8.66
CA PRO A 37 -9.82 -16.45 -9.61
C PRO A 37 -8.68 -15.45 -9.32
N THR A 38 -8.03 -15.52 -8.15
CA THR A 38 -7.12 -14.49 -7.61
C THR A 38 -5.81 -14.30 -8.38
N ALA A 39 -5.52 -15.12 -9.40
CA ALA A 39 -4.44 -14.88 -10.36
C ALA A 39 -4.77 -15.44 -11.76
N ASN A 40 -6.03 -15.30 -12.18
CA ASN A 40 -6.54 -15.90 -13.42
C ASN A 40 -5.71 -15.49 -14.66
N THR A 41 -5.27 -14.24 -14.73
CA THR A 41 -4.52 -13.68 -15.88
C THR A 41 -3.15 -14.31 -16.09
N THR A 42 -2.42 -14.67 -15.04
CA THR A 42 -1.11 -15.34 -15.16
C THR A 42 -1.25 -16.85 -15.29
N ARG A 43 -2.25 -17.45 -14.63
CA ARG A 43 -2.46 -18.90 -14.58
C ARG A 43 -3.11 -19.48 -15.85
N ASN A 44 -3.90 -18.69 -16.58
CA ASN A 44 -4.57 -19.12 -17.81
C ASN A 44 -3.84 -18.73 -19.11
N LEU A 45 -2.55 -18.38 -19.04
CA LEU A 45 -1.78 -17.98 -20.22
C LEU A 45 -1.83 -19.04 -21.34
N ALA A 46 -1.78 -20.32 -20.96
CA ALA A 46 -1.88 -21.44 -21.89
C ALA A 46 -3.25 -21.54 -22.58
N ALA A 47 -4.34 -21.06 -21.97
CA ALA A 47 -5.68 -21.08 -22.57
C ALA A 47 -5.91 -19.96 -23.59
N LEU A 48 -5.04 -18.94 -23.67
CA LEU A 48 -5.24 -17.79 -24.57
C LEU A 48 -5.35 -18.23 -26.02
N VAL A 49 -4.42 -19.05 -26.51
CA VAL A 49 -4.39 -19.48 -27.92
C VAL A 49 -5.64 -20.27 -28.33
N PRO A 50 -6.05 -21.34 -27.62
CA PRO A 50 -7.28 -22.05 -27.97
C PRO A 50 -8.53 -21.18 -27.85
N THR A 51 -8.52 -20.16 -26.98
CA THR A 51 -9.61 -19.17 -26.87
C THR A 51 -9.83 -18.38 -28.15
N PHE A 52 -8.78 -18.14 -28.95
CA PHE A 52 -8.89 -17.50 -30.27
C PHE A 52 -9.12 -18.48 -31.43
N ILE A 53 -8.61 -19.71 -31.32
CA ILE A 53 -8.81 -20.75 -32.36
C ILE A 53 -10.28 -21.21 -32.42
N LEU A 54 -10.93 -21.41 -31.27
CA LEU A 54 -12.30 -21.91 -31.22
C LEU A 54 -13.30 -21.00 -31.97
N PRO A 55 -13.31 -19.67 -31.78
CA PRO A 55 -14.12 -18.76 -32.61
C PRO A 55 -13.83 -18.87 -34.10
N ALA A 56 -12.57 -19.04 -34.51
CA ALA A 56 -12.19 -19.19 -35.92
C ALA A 56 -12.77 -20.48 -36.53
N ILE A 57 -12.72 -21.60 -35.80
CA ILE A 57 -13.38 -22.86 -36.18
C ILE A 57 -14.89 -22.64 -36.33
N GLY A 58 -15.50 -21.96 -35.36
CA GLY A 58 -16.94 -21.68 -35.36
C GLY A 58 -17.35 -20.82 -36.56
N PHE A 59 -16.59 -19.78 -36.87
CA PHE A 59 -16.81 -18.92 -38.03
C PHE A 59 -16.67 -19.68 -39.35
N GLY A 60 -15.58 -20.43 -39.52
CA GLY A 60 -15.36 -21.24 -40.73
C GLY A 60 -16.46 -22.28 -40.95
N THR A 61 -16.96 -22.90 -39.88
CA THR A 61 -18.08 -23.84 -39.95
C THR A 61 -19.37 -23.17 -40.38
N ALA A 62 -19.68 -21.99 -39.83
CA ALA A 62 -20.87 -21.21 -40.21
C ALA A 62 -20.82 -20.78 -41.68
N VAL A 63 -19.66 -20.31 -42.16
CA VAL A 63 -19.47 -19.95 -43.58
C VAL A 63 -19.65 -21.16 -44.49
N HIS A 64 -19.07 -22.31 -44.13
CA HIS A 64 -19.22 -23.53 -44.92
C HIS A 64 -20.68 -23.97 -45.00
N TRP A 65 -21.40 -23.97 -43.87
CA TRP A 65 -22.83 -24.28 -43.84
C TRP A 65 -23.66 -23.30 -44.70
N LEU A 66 -23.37 -21.99 -44.61
CA LEU A 66 -24.07 -20.99 -45.42
C LEU A 66 -23.87 -21.22 -46.94
N LYS A 67 -22.66 -21.59 -47.36
CA LYS A 67 -22.36 -21.97 -48.76
C LYS A 67 -23.17 -23.19 -49.23
N THR A 68 -23.56 -24.11 -48.34
CA THR A 68 -24.42 -25.24 -48.72
C THR A 68 -25.87 -24.85 -48.91
N LYS A 69 -26.32 -23.73 -48.30
CA LYS A 69 -27.70 -23.26 -48.36
C LYS A 69 -27.92 -22.22 -49.45
N ILE A 70 -26.92 -21.41 -49.75
CA ILE A 70 -26.98 -20.33 -50.74
C ILE A 70 -25.88 -20.58 -51.77
N ASN A 71 -26.27 -20.83 -53.02
CA ASN A 71 -25.34 -21.09 -54.12
C ASN A 71 -25.75 -20.32 -55.40
N PRO A 72 -24.92 -19.39 -55.93
CA PRO A 72 -23.58 -19.03 -55.43
C PRO A 72 -23.60 -18.00 -54.29
N LEU A 73 -22.87 -18.29 -53.21
CA LEU A 73 -22.53 -17.28 -52.20
C LEU A 73 -21.37 -16.42 -52.72
N PRO A 74 -21.48 -15.08 -52.75
CA PRO A 74 -20.40 -14.22 -53.21
C PRO A 74 -19.12 -14.43 -52.37
N ASN A 75 -17.97 -14.58 -53.05
CA ASN A 75 -16.69 -14.89 -52.38
C ASN A 75 -16.22 -13.79 -51.42
N TRP A 76 -16.63 -12.53 -51.62
CA TRP A 76 -16.30 -11.41 -50.75
C TRP A 76 -17.12 -11.39 -49.45
N LEU A 77 -18.29 -12.03 -49.43
CA LEU A 77 -19.25 -11.90 -48.32
C LEU A 77 -18.71 -12.46 -46.98
N PRO A 78 -18.07 -13.65 -46.93
CA PRO A 78 -17.45 -14.13 -45.69
C PRO A 78 -16.32 -13.23 -45.20
N ALA A 79 -15.49 -12.70 -46.12
CA ALA A 79 -14.41 -11.79 -45.77
C ALA A 79 -14.95 -10.48 -45.21
N ALA A 80 -15.98 -9.90 -45.84
CA ALA A 80 -16.67 -8.72 -45.34
C ALA A 80 -17.33 -8.97 -43.98
N ALA A 81 -18.00 -10.12 -43.79
CA ALA A 81 -18.59 -10.48 -42.51
C ALA A 81 -17.53 -10.64 -41.40
N ALA A 82 -16.40 -11.27 -41.70
CA ALA A 82 -15.27 -11.36 -40.78
C ALA A 82 -14.71 -9.98 -40.45
N ALA A 83 -14.52 -9.11 -41.45
CA ALA A 83 -14.03 -7.75 -41.25
C ALA A 83 -14.98 -6.92 -40.38
N VAL A 84 -16.29 -6.96 -40.65
CA VAL A 84 -17.30 -6.29 -39.82
C VAL A 84 -17.28 -6.82 -38.39
N TRP A 85 -17.19 -8.15 -38.20
CA TRP A 85 -17.10 -8.73 -36.85
C TRP A 85 -15.83 -8.31 -36.12
N LEU A 86 -14.68 -8.29 -36.79
CA LEU A 86 -13.41 -7.87 -36.21
C LEU A 86 -13.41 -6.37 -35.88
N LEU A 87 -13.99 -5.52 -36.74
CA LEU A 87 -14.18 -4.10 -36.46
C LEU A 87 -15.09 -3.89 -35.24
N PHE A 88 -16.19 -4.65 -35.16
CA PHE A 88 -17.08 -4.62 -33.99
C PHE A 88 -16.38 -5.10 -32.72
N ALA A 89 -15.67 -6.22 -32.77
CA ALA A 89 -14.94 -6.76 -31.63
C ALA A 89 -13.80 -5.82 -31.19
N GLY A 90 -13.10 -5.20 -32.15
CA GLY A 90 -12.08 -4.18 -31.89
C GLY A 90 -12.67 -2.94 -31.25
N TRP A 91 -13.77 -2.42 -31.79
CA TRP A 91 -14.48 -1.27 -31.19
C TRP A 91 -14.97 -1.57 -29.78
N ARG A 92 -15.59 -2.75 -29.54
CA ARG A 92 -16.00 -3.17 -28.20
C ARG A 92 -14.79 -3.31 -27.27
N SER A 93 -13.68 -3.88 -27.72
CA SER A 93 -12.47 -4.03 -26.90
C SER A 93 -11.86 -2.67 -26.54
N VAL A 94 -11.82 -1.72 -27.50
CA VAL A 94 -11.36 -0.35 -27.25
C VAL A 94 -12.30 0.34 -26.24
N SER A 95 -13.61 0.24 -26.42
CA SER A 95 -14.57 0.81 -25.47
C SER A 95 -14.46 0.17 -24.09
N ASP A 96 -14.38 -1.17 -24.01
CA ASP A 96 -14.30 -1.89 -22.75
C ASP A 96 -13.00 -1.56 -22.02
N TYR A 97 -11.86 -1.47 -22.73
CA TYR A 97 -10.56 -1.21 -22.11
C TYR A 97 -10.36 0.28 -21.76
N PHE A 98 -10.52 1.18 -22.74
CA PHE A 98 -10.20 2.60 -22.56
C PHE A 98 -11.33 3.42 -21.95
N ILE A 99 -12.56 2.90 -21.91
CA ILE A 99 -13.70 3.60 -21.31
C ILE A 99 -14.22 2.82 -20.09
N THR A 100 -14.73 1.61 -20.25
CA THR A 100 -15.39 0.92 -19.12
C THR A 100 -14.41 0.52 -18.02
N TRP A 101 -13.31 -0.12 -18.39
CA TRP A 101 -12.29 -0.61 -17.45
C TRP A 101 -11.48 0.55 -16.88
N ALA A 102 -10.99 1.48 -17.72
CA ALA A 102 -10.25 2.66 -17.26
C ALA A 102 -11.05 3.58 -16.32
N ASN A 103 -12.39 3.56 -16.40
CA ASN A 103 -13.25 4.33 -15.51
C ASN A 103 -13.84 3.52 -14.35
N ASN A 104 -13.52 2.23 -14.22
CA ASN A 104 -13.99 1.41 -13.10
C ASN A 104 -13.28 1.82 -11.79
N PRO A 105 -13.99 2.03 -10.67
CA PRO A 105 -13.40 2.44 -9.40
C PRO A 105 -12.28 1.54 -8.88
N ASP A 106 -12.42 0.21 -9.00
CA ASP A 106 -11.40 -0.75 -8.57
C ASP A 106 -10.12 -0.61 -9.38
N VAL A 107 -10.25 -0.33 -10.69
CA VAL A 107 -9.11 -0.12 -11.58
C VAL A 107 -8.42 1.20 -11.24
N ARG A 108 -9.20 2.27 -11.03
CA ARG A 108 -8.65 3.57 -10.65
C ARG A 108 -7.92 3.52 -9.30
N GLY A 109 -8.44 2.76 -8.34
CA GLY A 109 -7.77 2.46 -7.07
C GLY A 109 -6.50 1.63 -7.27
N ALA A 110 -6.56 0.53 -8.03
CA ALA A 110 -5.41 -0.34 -8.30
C ALA A 110 -4.25 0.39 -9.03
N TYR A 111 -4.57 1.40 -9.83
CA TYR A 111 -3.60 2.23 -10.54
C TYR A 111 -3.27 3.55 -9.81
N GLN A 112 -3.63 3.67 -8.52
CA GLN A 112 -3.24 4.77 -7.64
C GLN A 112 -3.56 6.17 -8.21
N VAL A 113 -4.74 6.34 -8.81
CA VAL A 113 -5.12 7.62 -9.43
C VAL A 113 -5.07 8.79 -8.43
N ASN A 114 -5.40 8.54 -7.15
CA ASN A 114 -5.28 9.55 -6.09
C ASN A 114 -3.83 10.05 -5.94
N LEU A 115 -2.87 9.14 -5.86
CA LEU A 115 -1.45 9.47 -5.79
C LEU A 115 -1.01 10.22 -7.05
N VAL A 116 -1.41 9.75 -8.24
CA VAL A 116 -1.07 10.41 -9.52
C VAL A 116 -1.55 11.87 -9.53
N GLU A 117 -2.78 12.13 -9.08
CA GLU A 117 -3.35 13.47 -9.01
C GLU A 117 -2.68 14.33 -7.92
N THR A 118 -2.36 13.74 -6.77
CA THR A 118 -1.58 14.37 -5.70
C THR A 118 -0.23 14.86 -6.23
N LEU A 119 0.49 14.00 -6.95
CA LEU A 119 1.80 14.33 -7.55
C LEU A 119 1.68 15.38 -8.66
N ALA A 120 0.62 15.32 -9.47
CA ALA A 120 0.35 16.34 -10.50
C ALA A 120 0.08 17.72 -9.87
N THR A 121 -0.65 17.75 -8.76
CA THR A 121 -0.94 18.96 -7.98
C THR A 121 0.34 19.55 -7.39
N LEU A 122 1.22 18.71 -6.84
CA LEU A 122 2.54 19.15 -6.35
C LEU A 122 3.44 19.66 -7.49
N GLY A 123 3.49 18.96 -8.61
CA GLY A 123 4.31 19.34 -9.77
C GLY A 123 3.91 20.68 -10.41
N ALA A 124 2.63 21.06 -10.31
CA ALA A 124 2.15 22.36 -10.77
C ALA A 124 2.65 23.53 -9.91
N ASN A 125 2.95 23.27 -8.63
CA ASN A 125 3.32 24.27 -7.62
C ASN A 125 4.77 24.06 -7.17
N VAL A 126 5.73 24.14 -8.10
CA VAL A 126 7.16 23.83 -7.91
C VAL A 126 7.77 24.59 -6.72
N SER A 127 7.65 24.01 -5.53
CA SER A 127 8.39 24.34 -4.33
C SER A 127 9.37 23.18 -4.10
N ASN A 128 10.62 23.52 -3.77
CA ASN A 128 11.64 22.54 -3.37
C ASN A 128 11.51 22.16 -1.88
N ASP A 129 10.45 22.58 -1.21
CA ASP A 129 10.27 22.33 0.22
C ASP A 129 9.95 20.85 0.44
N ALA A 130 10.33 20.34 1.60
CA ALA A 130 9.94 19.01 2.02
C ALA A 130 8.42 18.94 2.20
N VAL A 131 7.81 17.87 1.73
CA VAL A 131 6.36 17.65 1.78
C VAL A 131 6.07 16.31 2.45
N LEU A 132 5.15 16.30 3.40
CA LEU A 132 4.62 15.07 3.96
C LEU A 132 3.59 14.45 2.99
N LEU A 133 3.77 13.18 2.65
CA LEU A 133 2.84 12.42 1.81
C LEU A 133 2.29 11.24 2.59
N SER A 134 0.97 11.23 2.80
CA SER A 134 0.30 10.11 3.43
C SER A 134 -0.20 9.10 2.39
N THR A 135 -0.03 7.82 2.67
CA THR A 135 -0.51 6.71 1.83
C THR A 135 -0.68 5.42 2.64
N VAL A 136 -1.48 4.49 2.13
CA VAL A 136 -1.62 3.13 2.67
C VAL A 136 -0.34 2.30 2.51
N TYR A 137 0.54 2.65 1.56
CA TYR A 137 1.78 1.92 1.27
C TYR A 137 3.01 2.83 1.25
N PRO A 138 3.42 3.41 2.41
CA PRO A 138 4.52 4.38 2.48
C PRO A 138 5.92 3.75 2.29
N GLY A 139 6.00 2.42 2.21
CA GLY A 139 7.25 1.69 1.97
C GLY A 139 7.77 1.87 0.54
N PRO A 140 9.09 1.75 0.30
CA PRO A 140 9.74 2.21 -0.92
C PRO A 140 9.36 1.41 -2.17
N ALA A 141 8.87 0.19 -1.99
CA ALA A 141 8.55 -0.74 -3.09
C ALA A 141 7.18 -0.51 -3.75
N HIS A 142 6.38 0.46 -3.28
CA HIS A 142 5.04 0.72 -3.82
C HIS A 142 4.87 2.20 -4.18
N ASP A 143 4.10 2.99 -3.42
CA ASP A 143 3.75 4.38 -3.76
C ASP A 143 4.97 5.29 -4.03
N PRO A 144 6.04 5.26 -3.21
CA PRO A 144 7.26 6.00 -3.47
C PRO A 144 7.93 5.63 -4.81
N SER A 145 7.87 4.36 -5.22
CA SER A 145 8.42 3.93 -6.52
C SER A 145 7.59 4.44 -7.71
N ILE A 146 6.26 4.50 -7.55
CA ILE A 146 5.36 5.09 -8.55
C ILE A 146 5.65 6.58 -8.66
N ALA A 147 5.75 7.27 -7.52
CA ALA A 147 6.13 8.66 -7.44
C ALA A 147 7.45 8.96 -8.16
N LEU A 148 8.51 8.19 -7.87
CA LEU A 148 9.82 8.35 -8.52
C LEU A 148 9.73 8.24 -10.05
N VAL A 149 8.95 7.29 -10.57
CA VAL A 149 8.77 7.12 -12.02
C VAL A 149 8.03 8.29 -12.64
N LEU A 150 7.06 8.88 -11.93
CA LEU A 150 6.23 9.98 -12.44
C LEU A 150 6.90 11.35 -12.31
N SER A 151 7.60 11.62 -11.21
CA SER A 151 8.25 12.92 -10.96
C SER A 151 9.63 13.02 -11.59
N GLY A 152 10.33 11.88 -11.81
CA GLY A 152 11.67 11.84 -12.38
C GLY A 152 12.79 12.38 -11.46
N THR A 153 12.45 12.85 -10.26
CA THR A 153 13.39 13.30 -9.22
C THR A 153 13.07 12.59 -7.90
N GLN A 154 14.03 12.58 -6.97
CA GLN A 154 13.78 12.22 -5.57
C GLN A 154 13.61 13.51 -4.76
N PRO A 155 12.42 14.13 -4.78
CA PRO A 155 12.13 15.27 -3.92
C PRO A 155 12.25 14.85 -2.45
N ALA A 156 12.55 15.80 -1.57
CA ALA A 156 12.74 15.59 -0.14
C ALA A 156 11.41 15.36 0.60
N TRP A 157 10.53 14.53 0.05
CA TRP A 157 9.25 14.18 0.65
C TRP A 157 9.45 13.31 1.89
N ARG A 158 8.39 13.13 2.67
CA ARG A 158 8.33 12.20 3.79
C ARG A 158 7.08 11.35 3.67
N TRP A 159 7.28 10.04 3.51
CA TRP A 159 6.18 9.10 3.38
C TRP A 159 5.70 8.60 4.73
N VAL A 160 4.39 8.64 4.95
CA VAL A 160 3.75 8.17 6.18
C VAL A 160 2.41 7.51 5.91
N ASP A 161 1.84 6.86 6.93
CA ASP A 161 0.40 6.66 7.08
C ASP A 161 -0.13 7.60 8.18
N ALA A 162 -0.79 8.68 7.78
CA ALA A 162 -1.29 9.72 8.69
C ALA A 162 -2.33 9.21 9.71
N ARG A 163 -2.86 8.00 9.53
CA ARG A 163 -3.69 7.36 10.56
C ARG A 163 -2.94 7.11 11.86
N TRP A 164 -1.61 6.99 11.79
CA TRP A 164 -0.78 6.60 12.94
C TRP A 164 0.55 7.33 13.04
N ALA A 165 1.03 8.01 12.00
CA ALA A 165 2.26 8.79 12.07
C ALA A 165 2.23 10.11 11.28
N LEU A 166 2.94 11.12 11.78
CA LEU A 166 3.32 12.32 11.04
C LEU A 166 4.83 12.53 11.13
N VAL A 167 5.40 13.16 10.10
CA VAL A 167 6.79 13.61 10.10
C VAL A 167 6.83 15.10 9.82
N ALA A 168 7.45 15.88 10.72
CA ALA A 168 7.85 17.25 10.45
C ALA A 168 9.28 17.24 9.89
N PRO A 169 9.48 17.51 8.58
CA PRO A 169 10.79 17.43 7.95
C PRO A 169 11.77 18.42 8.59
N ALA A 170 12.94 17.95 9.04
CA ALA A 170 13.90 18.73 9.82
C ALA A 170 13.30 19.46 11.05
N GLY A 171 12.15 18.99 11.55
CA GLY A 171 11.38 19.64 12.61
C GLY A 171 10.74 20.97 12.22
N GLN A 172 10.57 21.24 10.92
CA GLN A 172 9.97 22.46 10.39
C GLN A 172 8.53 22.22 9.94
N SER A 173 7.73 23.29 9.95
CA SER A 173 6.39 23.28 9.37
C SER A 173 6.47 23.06 7.85
N SER A 174 5.54 22.30 7.30
CA SER A 174 5.60 21.87 5.91
C SER A 174 4.22 21.69 5.30
N LEU A 175 4.18 21.50 3.98
CA LEU A 175 2.98 21.01 3.33
C LEU A 175 2.76 19.53 3.68
N ALA A 176 1.50 19.12 3.78
CA ALA A 176 1.10 17.73 3.90
C ALA A 176 -0.03 17.40 2.93
N MET A 177 0.11 16.32 2.16
CA MET A 177 -0.94 15.79 1.29
C MET A 177 -1.48 14.51 1.92
N ILE A 178 -2.77 14.53 2.28
CA ILE A 178 -3.39 13.41 2.98
C ILE A 178 -4.66 12.98 2.25
N PRO A 179 -4.69 11.76 1.67
CA PRO A 179 -5.87 11.23 1.01
C PRO A 179 -6.93 10.73 2.01
N THR A 180 -8.17 10.61 1.53
CA THR A 180 -9.28 10.08 2.34
C THR A 180 -9.11 8.63 2.75
N SER A 181 -8.28 7.85 2.06
CA SER A 181 -7.92 6.48 2.41
C SER A 181 -7.03 6.37 3.65
N THR A 182 -6.30 7.44 4.00
CA THR A 182 -5.48 7.54 5.22
C THR A 182 -5.84 8.81 5.99
N PRO A 183 -7.07 8.91 6.53
CA PRO A 183 -7.46 10.11 7.26
C PRO A 183 -6.54 10.30 8.47
N PRO A 184 -6.15 11.55 8.79
CA PRO A 184 -5.22 11.79 9.88
C PRO A 184 -5.83 11.34 11.21
N HIS A 185 -5.02 10.79 12.11
CA HIS A 185 -5.45 10.47 13.47
C HIS A 185 -6.09 11.71 14.13
N PRO A 186 -7.17 11.58 14.93
CA PRO A 186 -7.82 12.73 15.56
C PRO A 186 -6.87 13.63 16.37
N LEU A 187 -5.86 13.05 17.04
CA LEU A 187 -4.81 13.81 17.73
C LEU A 187 -4.05 14.76 16.78
N PHE A 188 -3.73 14.28 15.58
CA PHE A 188 -2.92 15.02 14.61
C PHE A 188 -3.66 16.19 13.98
N ALA A 189 -5.00 16.22 14.05
CA ALA A 189 -5.80 17.33 13.57
C ALA A 189 -5.40 18.67 14.22
N GLN A 190 -4.84 18.65 15.44
CA GLN A 190 -4.35 19.86 16.11
C GLN A 190 -3.09 20.47 15.48
N TRP A 191 -2.36 19.70 14.66
CA TRP A 191 -1.15 20.13 13.95
C TRP A 191 -1.39 20.35 12.46
N LEU A 192 -2.60 20.08 11.96
CA LEU A 192 -2.92 20.08 10.54
C LEU A 192 -4.00 21.12 10.24
N GLU A 193 -3.61 22.21 9.58
CA GLU A 193 -4.54 23.23 9.10
C GLU A 193 -4.97 22.92 7.67
N PRO A 194 -6.24 22.58 7.40
CA PRO A 194 -6.70 22.28 6.04
C PRO A 194 -6.65 23.54 5.17
N ARG A 195 -6.01 23.45 3.99
CA ARG A 195 -5.91 24.54 3.03
C ARG A 195 -6.90 24.37 1.89
N GLN A 196 -6.86 23.20 1.25
CA GLN A 196 -7.73 22.88 0.12
C GLN A 196 -7.94 21.38 0.01
N THR A 197 -9.16 20.96 -0.30
CA THR A 197 -9.48 19.58 -0.67
C THR A 197 -9.68 19.48 -2.17
N ILE A 198 -8.95 18.56 -2.81
CA ILE A 198 -9.10 18.23 -4.22
C ILE A 198 -10.07 17.06 -4.31
N GLN A 199 -11.21 17.29 -4.97
CA GLN A 199 -12.22 16.27 -5.21
C GLN A 199 -11.93 15.56 -6.53
N MET A 200 -11.96 14.24 -6.49
CA MET A 200 -11.93 13.39 -7.68
C MET A 200 -13.34 12.90 -7.99
N ARG A 201 -13.49 11.70 -8.56
CA ARG A 201 -14.82 11.22 -8.91
C ARG A 201 -15.52 10.71 -7.64
N PRO A 202 -16.82 10.99 -7.47
CA PRO A 202 -17.55 10.56 -6.27
C PRO A 202 -17.60 9.03 -6.09
N ASP A 203 -17.46 8.27 -7.16
CA ASP A 203 -17.46 6.80 -7.15
C ASP A 203 -16.06 6.18 -7.02
N ASP A 204 -15.00 7.00 -6.96
CA ASP A 204 -13.65 6.50 -6.67
C ASP A 204 -13.57 5.92 -5.26
N LEU A 205 -12.78 4.86 -5.08
CA LEU A 205 -12.57 4.23 -3.76
C LEU A 205 -11.85 5.15 -2.76
N ASP A 206 -11.10 6.12 -3.26
CA ASP A 206 -10.40 7.14 -2.47
C ASP A 206 -10.66 8.51 -3.11
N PRO A 207 -11.85 9.09 -2.94
CA PRO A 207 -12.42 10.09 -3.84
C PRO A 207 -11.86 11.51 -3.66
N SER A 208 -10.96 11.73 -2.71
CA SER A 208 -10.33 13.04 -2.53
C SER A 208 -9.03 12.96 -1.75
N PHE A 209 -8.28 14.05 -1.77
CA PHE A 209 -7.19 14.30 -0.84
C PHE A 209 -7.20 15.76 -0.42
N THR A 210 -6.67 16.03 0.75
CA THR A 210 -6.60 17.39 1.30
C THR A 210 -5.15 17.81 1.44
N GLU A 211 -4.86 19.00 0.96
CA GLU A 211 -3.65 19.76 1.25
C GLU A 211 -3.82 20.40 2.63
N TYR A 212 -2.91 20.08 3.53
CA TYR A 212 -2.79 20.66 4.87
C TYR A 212 -1.50 21.44 4.99
N TRP A 213 -1.53 22.50 5.80
CA TRP A 213 -0.33 23.03 6.43
C TRP A 213 -0.08 22.27 7.73
N LEU A 214 1.06 21.58 7.82
CA LEU A 214 1.53 20.96 9.06
C LEU A 214 2.27 22.02 9.87
N ASP A 215 1.67 22.47 10.98
CA ASP A 215 2.35 23.32 11.95
C ASP A 215 3.20 22.46 12.89
N ALA A 216 4.51 22.53 12.72
CA ALA A 216 5.46 21.77 13.53
C ALA A 216 5.76 22.42 14.89
N GLY A 217 5.21 23.60 15.22
CA GLY A 217 5.57 24.33 16.45
C GLY A 217 5.44 23.51 17.73
N GLN A 218 4.30 22.80 17.91
CA GLN A 218 4.11 21.93 19.08
C GLN A 218 4.97 20.66 18.99
N LEU A 219 5.11 20.05 17.81
CA LEU A 219 5.99 18.89 17.61
C LEU A 219 7.43 19.22 17.94
N GLN A 220 7.89 20.42 17.59
CA GLN A 220 9.22 20.92 17.90
C GLN A 220 9.41 21.07 19.42
N ALA A 221 8.42 21.64 20.12
CA ALA A 221 8.46 21.74 21.57
C ALA A 221 8.59 20.35 22.24
N LEU A 222 7.79 19.37 21.81
CA LEU A 222 7.88 17.98 22.28
C LEU A 222 9.24 17.35 21.94
N GLY A 223 9.77 17.63 20.74
CA GLY A 223 11.09 17.16 20.29
C GLY A 223 12.29 17.87 20.91
N GLU A 224 12.07 18.87 21.77
CA GLU A 224 13.09 19.60 22.54
C GLU A 224 13.00 19.31 24.04
N GLU A 225 12.01 18.52 24.47
CA GLU A 225 11.92 18.00 25.83
C GLU A 225 13.16 17.17 26.20
N THR A 226 13.37 16.98 27.51
CA THR A 226 14.48 16.16 28.00
C THR A 226 14.38 14.75 27.42
N ALA A 227 15.44 14.29 26.77
CA ALA A 227 15.47 12.98 26.14
C ALA A 227 15.10 11.87 27.13
N VAL A 228 14.12 11.05 26.74
CA VAL A 228 13.72 9.82 27.46
C VAL A 228 14.76 8.71 27.22
N ALA A 229 15.20 8.56 25.97
CA ALA A 229 16.23 7.58 25.59
C ALA A 229 16.91 7.93 24.27
N ASN A 230 18.19 7.59 24.15
CA ASN A 230 18.97 7.68 22.92
C ASN A 230 19.25 6.27 22.39
N PHE A 231 18.74 5.94 21.22
CA PHE A 231 18.91 4.67 20.55
C PHE A 231 20.06 4.77 19.54
N ASN A 232 21.22 4.21 19.89
CA ASN A 232 22.41 4.10 19.05
C ASN A 232 22.93 5.42 18.43
N ASN A 233 22.59 6.59 19.01
CA ASN A 233 22.75 7.90 18.39
C ASN A 233 22.05 8.05 17.03
N ALA A 234 21.14 7.13 16.71
CA ALA A 234 20.36 7.12 15.48
C ALA A 234 19.03 7.86 15.68
N LEU A 235 18.34 7.59 16.79
CA LEU A 235 17.11 8.26 17.20
C LEU A 235 17.15 8.65 18.68
N THR A 236 16.50 9.75 19.02
CA THR A 236 16.18 10.11 20.39
C THR A 236 14.67 10.09 20.59
N LEU A 237 14.20 9.35 21.61
CA LEU A 237 12.84 9.49 22.11
C LEU A 237 12.78 10.71 23.03
N HIS A 238 11.97 11.69 22.70
CA HIS A 238 11.80 12.90 23.52
C HIS A 238 10.51 12.87 24.34
N HIS A 239 9.46 12.25 23.82
CA HIS A 239 8.15 12.28 24.45
C HIS A 239 7.44 10.92 24.33
N ALA A 240 6.77 10.50 25.41
CA ALA A 240 5.95 9.30 25.45
C ALA A 240 4.75 9.50 26.39
N GLU A 241 3.54 9.50 25.85
CA GLU A 241 2.30 9.80 26.60
C GLU A 241 1.13 8.89 26.18
N TRP A 242 0.42 8.34 27.16
CA TRP A 242 -0.83 7.62 26.93
C TRP A 242 -1.97 8.61 26.70
N LEU A 243 -2.66 8.49 25.56
CA LEU A 243 -3.67 9.45 25.12
C LEU A 243 -5.04 9.24 25.76
N ASN A 244 -5.31 8.02 26.23
CA ASN A 244 -6.59 7.65 26.77
C ASN A 244 -6.44 6.74 28.00
N PRO A 245 -7.32 6.89 29.00
CA PRO A 245 -7.54 5.82 29.95
C PRO A 245 -8.16 4.61 29.24
N VAL A 246 -7.90 3.40 29.74
CA VAL A 246 -8.31 2.16 29.08
C VAL A 246 -8.83 1.14 30.10
N ALA A 247 -9.85 0.37 29.71
CA ALA A 247 -10.35 -0.80 30.44
C ALA A 247 -9.97 -2.11 29.70
N PRO A 248 -10.07 -3.28 30.35
CA PRO A 248 -9.83 -4.56 29.68
C PRO A 248 -10.73 -4.76 28.45
N GLY A 249 -10.15 -5.18 27.33
CA GLY A 249 -10.84 -5.32 26.05
C GLY A 249 -10.91 -4.05 25.19
N GLU A 250 -10.32 -2.95 25.65
CA GLU A 250 -10.18 -1.71 24.88
C GLU A 250 -8.76 -1.54 24.30
N THR A 251 -8.58 -0.50 23.49
CA THR A 251 -7.29 -0.16 22.88
C THR A 251 -6.67 1.04 23.61
N ALA A 252 -5.44 0.88 24.09
CA ALA A 252 -4.63 1.98 24.60
C ALA A 252 -3.81 2.59 23.47
N GLU A 253 -3.68 3.91 23.42
CA GLU A 253 -2.88 4.61 22.43
C GLU A 253 -1.72 5.35 23.10
N LEU A 254 -0.50 5.00 22.70
CA LEU A 254 0.74 5.65 23.16
C LEU A 254 1.29 6.56 22.06
N LEU A 255 1.31 7.86 22.30
CA LEU A 255 2.03 8.82 21.45
C LEU A 255 3.52 8.75 21.75
N LEU A 256 4.33 8.64 20.71
CA LEU A 256 5.78 8.67 20.77
C LEU A 256 6.30 9.77 19.85
N VAL A 257 7.14 10.67 20.37
CA VAL A 257 7.81 11.70 19.55
C VAL A 257 9.30 11.45 19.53
N TRP A 258 9.80 11.24 18.31
CA TRP A 258 11.19 10.89 18.03
C TRP A 258 11.88 11.99 17.26
N ARG A 259 13.16 12.17 17.52
CA ARG A 259 14.07 12.94 16.67
C ARG A 259 15.03 12.01 15.97
N VAL A 260 15.12 12.12 14.64
CA VAL A 260 16.13 11.42 13.85
C VAL A 260 17.45 12.16 13.97
N ASN A 261 18.44 11.52 14.59
CA ASN A 261 19.77 12.09 14.76
C ASN A 261 20.70 11.67 13.62
N ASP A 262 20.68 10.39 13.26
CA ASP A 262 21.59 9.81 12.29
C ASP A 262 20.93 8.60 11.58
N PRO A 263 20.24 8.81 10.45
CA PRO A 263 19.49 7.76 9.78
C PRO A 263 20.40 6.66 9.19
N GLU A 264 21.70 6.91 8.99
CA GLU A 264 22.66 5.90 8.52
C GLU A 264 22.89 4.78 9.55
N LYS A 265 22.47 4.96 10.81
CA LYS A 265 22.67 4.03 11.92
C LYS A 265 21.49 3.09 12.19
N VAL A 266 20.44 3.14 11.38
CA VAL A 266 19.23 2.29 11.51
C VAL A 266 19.05 1.30 10.35
N GLY A 267 20.16 0.82 9.77
CA GLY A 267 20.14 -0.24 8.75
C GLY A 267 20.67 0.24 7.39
N PRO A 268 20.73 -0.63 6.35
CA PRO A 268 21.57 -0.38 5.19
C PRO A 268 20.98 0.57 4.13
N ILE A 269 21.81 1.53 3.71
CA ILE A 269 21.69 2.29 2.46
C ILE A 269 22.63 1.66 1.41
N VAL A 270 22.43 0.39 0.99
CA VAL A 270 23.03 -0.17 -0.26
C VAL A 270 22.54 -1.61 -0.59
N PRO A 271 22.56 -2.05 -1.87
CA PRO A 271 22.08 -3.36 -2.33
C PRO A 271 22.66 -4.60 -1.63
N PRO A 272 21.92 -5.74 -1.58
CA PRO A 272 20.59 -5.96 -2.15
C PRO A 272 19.45 -5.60 -1.20
N ALA A 273 19.76 -5.19 0.03
CA ALA A 273 18.78 -4.72 1.00
C ALA A 273 18.45 -3.25 0.70
N PHE A 274 17.39 -3.02 -0.06
CA PHE A 274 16.94 -1.68 -0.46
C PHE A 274 16.08 -0.99 0.60
N THR A 275 16.01 -1.52 1.81
CA THR A 275 15.13 -1.01 2.87
C THR A 275 15.85 -1.02 4.22
N THR A 276 16.10 0.16 4.76
CA THR A 276 16.23 0.34 6.21
C THR A 276 14.81 0.35 6.73
N ASP A 277 14.33 -0.78 7.21
CA ASP A 277 13.08 -0.80 7.96
C ASP A 277 13.43 -1.27 9.35
N VAL A 278 13.69 -0.32 10.24
CA VAL A 278 13.55 -0.63 11.66
C VAL A 278 12.08 -0.83 11.98
N VAL A 279 11.80 -1.41 13.14
CA VAL A 279 10.48 -1.47 13.73
C VAL A 279 10.57 -0.90 15.12
N ILE A 280 9.67 0.02 15.43
CA ILE A 280 9.47 0.48 16.80
C ILE A 280 8.49 -0.49 17.43
N PHE A 281 8.82 -1.00 18.61
CA PHE A 281 7.91 -1.83 19.39
C PHE A 281 7.52 -1.12 20.68
N THR A 282 6.31 -1.40 21.14
CA THR A 282 5.87 -1.11 22.52
C THR A 282 5.32 -2.39 23.13
N GLN A 283 5.73 -2.69 24.35
CA GLN A 283 5.29 -3.86 25.10
C GLN A 283 4.73 -3.44 26.46
N LEU A 284 3.59 -4.03 26.83
CA LEU A 284 3.05 -4.01 28.18
C LEU A 284 3.47 -5.28 28.91
N LEU A 285 4.12 -5.12 30.06
CA LEU A 285 4.69 -6.21 30.83
C LEU A 285 3.82 -6.55 32.03
N ASP A 286 3.71 -7.83 32.34
CA ASP A 286 3.11 -8.31 33.58
C ASP A 286 4.07 -8.15 34.79
N ALA A 287 3.61 -8.55 35.98
CA ALA A 287 4.42 -8.47 37.21
C ALA A 287 5.69 -9.34 37.19
N SER A 288 5.79 -10.31 36.27
CA SER A 288 6.97 -11.15 36.06
C SER A 288 7.94 -10.59 34.99
N GLY A 289 7.57 -9.47 34.35
CA GLY A 289 8.34 -8.84 33.28
C GLY A 289 8.11 -9.45 31.90
N VAL A 290 7.05 -10.26 31.72
CA VAL A 290 6.73 -10.89 30.44
C VAL A 290 5.74 -10.02 29.66
N PRO A 291 5.97 -9.76 28.36
CA PRO A 291 5.01 -9.04 27.53
C PRO A 291 3.70 -9.82 27.39
N PHE A 292 2.56 -9.20 27.75
CA PHE A 292 1.23 -9.77 27.55
C PHE A 292 0.44 -9.09 26.43
N ALA A 293 0.82 -7.86 26.07
CA ALA A 293 0.29 -7.12 24.93
C ALA A 293 1.41 -6.30 24.29
N GLN A 294 1.39 -6.16 22.96
CA GLN A 294 2.43 -5.44 22.24
C GLN A 294 1.94 -4.86 20.91
N ARG A 295 2.68 -3.89 20.40
CA ARG A 295 2.52 -3.32 19.06
C ARG A 295 3.90 -3.15 18.43
N ASP A 296 4.04 -3.69 17.23
CA ASP A 296 5.22 -3.58 16.37
C ASP A 296 4.79 -2.84 15.10
N SER A 297 5.26 -1.60 14.93
CA SER A 297 4.85 -0.75 13.79
C SER A 297 5.91 0.27 13.41
N LEU A 298 5.84 0.72 12.16
CA LEU A 298 6.59 1.85 11.67
C LEU A 298 5.80 2.50 10.52
N GLU A 299 4.98 3.47 10.88
CA GLU A 299 4.04 4.09 9.96
C GLU A 299 4.64 5.34 9.30
N ALA A 300 5.85 5.72 9.71
CA ALA A 300 6.78 6.58 8.99
C ALA A 300 8.05 5.78 8.66
N PRO A 301 8.12 5.08 7.52
CA PRO A 301 9.21 4.15 7.20
C PRO A 301 10.61 4.80 7.20
N SER A 302 11.60 4.07 7.71
CA SER A 302 12.94 4.62 7.99
C SER A 302 13.84 4.82 6.78
N TRP A 303 13.45 4.30 5.61
CA TRP A 303 14.21 4.46 4.36
C TRP A 303 14.29 5.90 3.87
N ASP A 304 13.36 6.76 4.30
CA ASP A 304 13.23 8.15 3.84
C ASP A 304 13.54 9.18 4.94
N TRP A 305 14.01 8.73 6.10
CA TRP A 305 14.35 9.62 7.20
C TRP A 305 15.58 10.47 6.88
N GLN A 306 15.52 11.73 7.29
CA GLN A 306 16.63 12.67 7.24
C GLN A 306 16.99 13.13 8.65
N ARG A 307 18.25 13.53 8.82
CA ARG A 307 18.71 14.13 10.07
C ARG A 307 17.86 15.35 10.41
N GLY A 308 17.38 15.39 11.65
CA GLY A 308 16.58 16.47 12.21
C GLY A 308 15.08 16.26 12.10
N ASP A 309 14.60 15.28 11.33
CA ASP A 309 13.16 14.98 11.25
C ASP A 309 12.60 14.68 12.64
N LEU A 310 11.38 15.19 12.87
CA LEU A 310 10.58 14.86 14.04
C LEU A 310 9.43 13.96 13.64
N ILE A 311 9.35 12.79 14.27
CA ILE A 311 8.36 11.77 13.96
C ILE A 311 7.43 11.66 15.16
N ALA A 312 6.15 11.93 14.96
CA ALA A 312 5.11 11.59 15.92
C ALA A 312 4.41 10.32 15.46
N GLN A 313 4.48 9.25 16.26
CA GLN A 313 3.86 7.97 15.94
C GLN A 313 3.01 7.49 17.11
N ILE A 314 1.82 6.96 16.80
CA ILE A 314 0.88 6.40 17.76
C ILE A 314 0.95 4.87 17.68
N HIS A 315 1.19 4.23 18.81
CA HIS A 315 1.07 2.79 18.96
C HIS A 315 -0.25 2.45 19.62
N SER A 316 -1.15 1.82 18.85
CA SER A 316 -2.40 1.26 19.35
C SER A 316 -2.18 -0.17 19.85
N ILE A 317 -2.44 -0.40 21.13
CA ILE A 317 -2.22 -1.68 21.83
C ILE A 317 -3.57 -2.16 22.36
N PHE A 318 -4.03 -3.30 21.84
CA PHE A 318 -5.23 -3.95 22.35
C PHE A 318 -4.94 -4.62 23.69
N VAL A 319 -5.69 -4.24 24.72
CA VAL A 319 -5.60 -4.82 26.06
C VAL A 319 -6.52 -6.05 26.12
N PRO A 320 -5.99 -7.27 26.39
CA PRO A 320 -6.83 -8.46 26.47
C PRO A 320 -7.95 -8.32 27.53
N PRO A 321 -9.20 -8.76 27.26
CA PRO A 321 -10.33 -8.64 28.19
C PRO A 321 -10.14 -9.31 29.55
N GLU A 322 -9.25 -10.30 29.63
CA GLU A 322 -8.89 -11.02 30.85
C GLU A 322 -7.87 -10.28 31.74
N THR A 323 -7.36 -9.13 31.27
CA THR A 323 -6.38 -8.33 32.01
C THR A 323 -6.99 -7.79 33.28
N VAL A 324 -6.32 -8.00 34.41
CA VAL A 324 -6.77 -7.48 35.71
C VAL A 324 -6.54 -5.97 35.75
N PRO A 325 -7.47 -5.14 36.24
CA PRO A 325 -7.21 -3.70 36.43
C PRO A 325 -5.97 -3.45 37.31
N GLY A 326 -5.15 -2.48 36.94
CA GLY A 326 -3.88 -2.21 37.62
C GLY A 326 -2.93 -1.34 36.80
N ASN A 327 -1.74 -1.08 37.35
CA ASN A 327 -0.68 -0.37 36.65
C ASN A 327 0.31 -1.37 36.04
N TYR A 328 0.53 -1.25 34.74
CA TYR A 328 1.41 -2.15 33.98
C TYR A 328 2.60 -1.39 33.44
N GLN A 329 3.79 -1.99 33.56
CA GLN A 329 5.00 -1.39 33.02
C GLN A 329 4.94 -1.41 31.50
N ALA A 330 5.28 -0.29 30.88
CA ALA A 330 5.39 -0.16 29.44
C ALA A 330 6.85 0.07 29.05
N ILE A 331 7.30 -0.64 28.02
CA ILE A 331 8.64 -0.46 27.44
C ILE A 331 8.55 -0.18 25.95
N VAL A 332 9.51 0.59 25.45
CA VAL A 332 9.63 0.95 24.03
C VAL A 332 11.05 0.63 23.58
N GLY A 333 11.18 0.09 22.37
CA GLY A 333 12.48 -0.10 21.75
C GLY A 333 12.39 -0.15 20.23
N ILE A 334 13.54 -0.37 19.61
CA ILE A 334 13.69 -0.39 18.16
C ILE A 334 14.50 -1.63 17.79
N TYR A 335 14.11 -2.35 16.74
CA TYR A 335 14.91 -3.43 16.17
C TYR A 335 15.01 -3.32 14.66
N ASP A 336 16.06 -3.88 14.07
CA ASP A 336 16.19 -4.05 12.63
C ASP A 336 15.25 -5.18 12.16
N ARG A 337 14.33 -4.90 11.22
CA ARG A 337 13.33 -5.87 10.78
C ARG A 337 13.95 -7.13 10.15
N LEU A 338 15.12 -7.03 9.54
CA LEU A 338 15.75 -8.13 8.82
C LEU A 338 16.52 -9.06 9.77
N SER A 339 17.35 -8.52 10.65
CA SER A 339 18.15 -9.31 11.58
C SER A 339 17.41 -9.65 12.88
N GLY A 340 16.44 -8.82 13.27
CA GLY A 340 15.77 -8.88 14.57
C GLY A 340 16.62 -8.29 15.71
N ASP A 341 17.80 -7.75 15.42
CA ASP A 341 18.67 -7.17 16.43
C ASP A 341 18.08 -5.87 16.96
N ARG A 342 18.03 -5.75 18.30
CA ARG A 342 17.57 -4.53 18.95
C ARG A 342 18.66 -3.47 18.97
N LEU A 343 18.27 -2.22 18.75
CA LEU A 343 19.17 -1.08 18.83
C LEU A 343 19.53 -0.81 20.30
N PRO A 344 20.83 -0.60 20.61
CA PRO A 344 21.24 -0.30 21.97
C PRO A 344 20.75 1.07 22.43
N VAL A 345 20.32 1.16 23.67
CA VAL A 345 20.06 2.41 24.39
C VAL A 345 21.36 2.87 25.04
N LEU A 346 21.71 4.14 24.82
CA LEU A 346 22.95 4.74 25.29
C LEU A 346 22.69 5.70 26.46
N ALA A 347 23.54 5.66 27.48
CA ALA A 347 23.62 6.71 28.49
C ALA A 347 24.28 7.97 27.94
N ASN A 348 24.19 9.08 28.68
CA ASN A 348 24.88 10.34 28.35
C ASN A 348 26.40 10.19 28.24
N SER A 349 26.99 9.18 28.89
CA SER A 349 28.42 8.83 28.80
C SER A 349 28.78 8.10 27.50
N GLY A 350 27.80 7.64 26.72
CA GLY A 350 27.98 6.78 25.55
C GLY A 350 28.01 5.27 25.84
N GLU A 351 27.88 4.86 27.10
CA GLU A 351 27.79 3.45 27.50
C GLU A 351 26.43 2.84 27.12
N ILE A 352 26.42 1.57 26.69
CA ILE A 352 25.19 0.82 26.44
C ILE A 352 24.55 0.44 27.77
N VAL A 353 23.32 0.88 28.00
CA VAL A 353 22.56 0.63 29.25
C VAL A 353 21.39 -0.34 29.06
N GLY A 354 21.08 -0.72 27.82
CA GLY A 354 20.01 -1.65 27.49
C GLY A 354 19.71 -1.66 26.00
N ASP A 355 18.57 -2.23 25.63
CA ASP A 355 18.05 -2.33 24.26
C ASP A 355 16.56 -1.91 24.17
N PHE A 356 16.02 -1.39 25.26
CA PHE A 356 14.71 -0.74 25.39
C PHE A 356 14.79 0.34 26.47
N THR A 357 13.78 1.21 26.52
CA THR A 357 13.56 2.14 27.64
C THR A 357 12.18 1.93 28.24
N ALA A 358 12.05 2.18 29.54
CA ALA A 358 10.74 2.24 30.18
C ALA A 358 10.08 3.59 29.89
N VAL A 359 8.77 3.57 29.62
CA VAL A 359 7.94 4.78 29.51
C VAL A 359 6.91 4.79 30.64
N SER A 360 6.10 5.84 30.71
CA SER A 360 5.02 5.95 31.70
C SER A 360 4.18 4.66 31.75
N PRO A 361 3.91 4.11 32.94
CA PRO A 361 3.11 2.90 33.06
C PRO A 361 1.68 3.16 32.58
N LEU A 362 1.05 2.11 32.04
CA LEU A 362 -0.35 2.17 31.65
C LEU A 362 -1.23 1.82 32.85
N GLU A 363 -2.14 2.73 33.21
CA GLU A 363 -3.21 2.45 34.17
C GLU A 363 -4.40 1.81 33.44
N ILE A 364 -4.71 0.56 33.76
CA ILE A 364 -5.89 -0.16 33.29
C ILE A 364 -6.97 -0.07 34.36
N ARG A 365 -8.09 0.56 34.02
CA ARG A 365 -9.21 0.84 34.92
C ARG A 365 -10.20 -0.33 34.98
N GLN A 366 -11.11 -0.26 35.95
CA GLN A 366 -12.20 -1.23 36.12
C GLN A 366 -13.24 -1.16 35.02
#